data_AF-A0A0D2K6F1-F1
#
_entry.id   AF-A0A0D2K6F1-F1
#
_cell.length_a   1.000
_cell.length_b   1.000
_cell.length_c   1.000
_cell.angle_alpha   90.00
_cell.angle_beta   90.00
_cell.angle_gamma   90.00
#
_symmetry.space_group_name_H-M   'P 1'
#
loop_
_entity.id
_entity.type
_entity.pdbx_description
1 polymer ?
#
loop_
_entity_poly.entity_id
_entity_poly.type
_entity_poly.pdbx_seq_one_letter_code
_entity_poly.pdbx_strand_id
1 'polypeptide(L)'
;MAPERQNLHAWQPAAQQQTLTQILQQLQQLQQVPAQLQQLQQQQTQMQQQQTHMQTQLQQVEGALMQRIADVDHNAHTRVINSQLNGPQQVGWVRNDAGQEPQQPPMTREALRTNMSGAAVNAVLGHYGLPVQGTVQQRRNRLLHHLGITV
;
A
#
# COMPACT_ATOMS: atom_id res chain seq x y z
N MET A 1 -8.09 -87.73 -51.24
CA MET A 1 -7.83 -86.36 -51.70
C MET A 1 -8.99 -85.47 -51.28
N ALA A 2 -8.81 -84.67 -50.22
CA ALA A 2 -9.42 -83.37 -49.94
C ALA A 2 -9.07 -83.01 -48.48
N PRO A 3 -8.28 -81.95 -48.23
CA PRO A 3 -7.64 -81.72 -46.94
C PRO A 3 -8.55 -80.99 -45.93
N GLU A 4 -8.17 -81.20 -44.67
CA GLU A 4 -8.74 -80.67 -43.46
C GLU A 4 -8.72 -79.14 -43.37
N ARG A 5 -9.70 -78.67 -42.60
CA ARG A 5 -9.91 -77.31 -42.13
C ARG A 5 -8.69 -76.84 -41.32
N GLN A 6 -7.84 -76.01 -41.91
CA GLN A 6 -6.92 -75.15 -41.17
C GLN A 6 -7.40 -73.70 -41.25
N ASN A 7 -8.04 -73.24 -40.16
CA ASN A 7 -7.83 -71.90 -39.64
C ASN A 7 -8.55 -71.75 -38.28
N LEU A 8 -8.18 -72.61 -37.32
CA LEU A 8 -8.41 -72.26 -35.93
C LEU A 8 -7.38 -71.19 -35.60
N HIS A 9 -7.90 -69.96 -35.48
CA HIS A 9 -7.21 -68.77 -35.02
C HIS A 9 -6.16 -69.13 -33.97
N ALA A 10 -4.90 -68.85 -34.31
CA ALA A 10 -3.82 -68.79 -33.35
C ALA A 10 -4.20 -67.75 -32.29
N TRP A 11 -4.73 -68.20 -31.16
CA TRP A 11 -4.76 -67.43 -29.94
C TRP A 11 -3.31 -67.13 -29.58
N GLN A 12 -2.87 -65.91 -29.86
CA GLN A 12 -1.49 -65.45 -29.64
C GLN A 12 -1.39 -64.83 -28.24
N PRO A 13 -0.84 -65.54 -27.24
CA PRO A 13 -0.67 -65.00 -25.89
C PRO A 13 0.27 -63.78 -25.83
N ALA A 14 1.15 -63.61 -26.82
CA ALA A 14 2.06 -62.47 -26.91
C ALA A 14 1.35 -61.13 -27.13
N ALA A 15 0.30 -61.12 -27.96
CA ALA A 15 -0.50 -59.91 -28.19
C ALA A 15 -1.25 -59.50 -26.92
N GLN A 16 -1.83 -60.47 -26.19
CA GLN A 16 -2.49 -60.20 -24.90
C GLN A 16 -1.51 -59.68 -23.84
N GLN A 17 -0.27 -60.19 -23.80
CA GLN A 17 0.74 -59.71 -22.86
C GLN A 17 1.17 -58.26 -23.13
N GLN A 18 1.34 -57.88 -24.40
CA GLN A 18 1.65 -56.48 -24.79
C GLN A 18 0.52 -55.52 -24.42
N THR A 19 -0.74 -55.92 -24.64
CA THR A 19 -1.89 -55.09 -24.27
C THR A 19 -1.97 -54.88 -22.75
N LEU A 20 -1.69 -55.92 -21.95
CA LEU A 20 -1.65 -55.83 -20.50
C LEU A 20 -0.54 -54.90 -19.99
N THR A 21 0.64 -54.93 -20.62
CA THR A 21 1.74 -54.03 -20.21
C THR A 21 1.43 -52.57 -20.54
N GLN A 22 0.81 -52.30 -21.68
CA GLN A 22 0.34 -50.95 -22.03
C GLN A 22 -0.72 -50.43 -21.06
N ILE A 23 -1.69 -51.28 -20.69
CA ILE A 23 -2.74 -50.92 -19.71
C ILE A 23 -2.12 -50.62 -18.33
N LEU A 24 -1.13 -51.40 -17.89
CA LEU A 24 -0.43 -51.17 -16.62
C LEU A 24 0.37 -49.85 -16.62
N GLN A 25 1.07 -49.54 -17.71
CA GLN A 25 1.76 -48.25 -17.85
C GLN A 25 0.78 -47.07 -17.83
N GLN A 26 -0.38 -47.22 -18.48
CA GLN A 26 -1.42 -46.18 -18.51
C GLN A 26 -2.06 -45.97 -17.13
N LEU A 27 -2.27 -47.04 -16.36
CA LEU A 27 -2.71 -46.96 -14.96
C LEU A 27 -1.68 -46.30 -14.05
N GLN A 28 -0.39 -46.53 -14.29
CA GLN A 28 0.68 -45.89 -13.53
C GLN A 28 0.74 -44.37 -13.75
N GLN A 29 0.47 -43.91 -14.97
CA GLN A 29 0.35 -42.47 -15.26
C GLN A 29 -0.89 -41.86 -14.59
N LEU A 30 -2.01 -42.58 -14.55
CA LEU A 30 -3.22 -42.13 -13.86
C LEU A 30 -3.02 -41.97 -12.35
N GLN A 31 -2.11 -42.72 -11.72
CA GLN A 31 -1.78 -42.56 -10.30
C GLN A 31 -1.05 -41.26 -9.98
N GLN A 32 -0.44 -40.56 -10.95
CA GLN A 32 0.23 -39.27 -10.71
C GLN A 32 -0.71 -38.06 -10.82
N VAL A 33 -1.86 -38.23 -11.48
CA VAL A 33 -2.87 -37.17 -11.66
C VAL A 33 -3.39 -36.59 -10.33
N PRO A 34 -3.67 -37.38 -9.27
CA PRO A 34 -4.12 -36.85 -7.99
C PRO A 34 -3.10 -35.92 -7.32
N ALA A 35 -1.81 -36.25 -7.38
CA ALA A 35 -0.75 -35.45 -6.78
C ALA A 35 -0.59 -34.10 -7.50
N GLN A 36 -0.66 -34.09 -8.83
CA GLN A 36 -0.65 -32.86 -9.62
C GLN A 36 -1.87 -31.98 -9.33
N LEU A 37 -3.06 -32.58 -9.23
CA LEU A 37 -4.29 -31.87 -8.85
C LEU A 37 -4.19 -31.23 -7.46
N GLN A 38 -3.64 -31.96 -6.49
CA GLN A 38 -3.49 -31.46 -5.13
C GLN A 38 -2.50 -30.28 -5.07
N GLN A 39 -1.40 -30.34 -5.83
CA GLN A 39 -0.46 -29.23 -5.95
C GLN A 39 -1.09 -28.00 -6.62
N LEU A 40 -1.88 -28.21 -7.68
CA LEU A 40 -2.56 -27.13 -8.39
C LEU A 40 -3.63 -26.46 -7.51
N GLN A 41 -4.33 -27.25 -6.68
CA GLN A 41 -5.29 -26.73 -5.71
C GLN A 41 -4.62 -25.89 -4.61
N GLN A 42 -3.44 -26.31 -4.13
CA GLN A 42 -2.64 -25.50 -3.19
C GLN A 42 -2.16 -24.20 -3.84
N GLN A 43 -1.68 -24.26 -5.09
CA GLN A 43 -1.24 -23.07 -5.82
C GLN A 43 -2.41 -22.08 -6.05
N GLN A 44 -3.59 -22.59 -6.40
CA GLN A 44 -4.79 -21.77 -6.56
C GLN A 44 -5.16 -21.06 -5.24
N THR A 45 -5.07 -21.76 -4.12
CA THR A 45 -5.34 -21.17 -2.79
C THR A 45 -4.34 -20.08 -2.44
N GLN A 46 -3.04 -20.28 -2.70
CA GLN A 46 -2.03 -19.25 -2.48
C GLN A 46 -2.24 -18.02 -3.35
N MET A 47 -2.56 -18.21 -4.64
CA MET A 47 -2.85 -17.10 -5.55
C MET A 47 -4.06 -16.29 -5.06
N GLN A 48 -5.11 -16.95 -4.59
CA GLN A 48 -6.30 -16.29 -4.07
C GLN A 48 -6.03 -15.47 -2.79
N GLN A 49 -5.16 -15.98 -1.92
CA GLN A 49 -4.68 -15.24 -0.74
C GLN A 49 -3.84 -14.03 -1.15
N GLN A 50 -2.92 -14.19 -2.11
CA GLN A 50 -2.09 -13.11 -2.63
C GLN A 50 -2.94 -12.01 -3.28
N GLN A 51 -3.97 -12.39 -4.05
CA GLN A 51 -4.89 -11.46 -4.68
C GLN A 51 -5.67 -10.66 -3.63
N THR A 52 -6.20 -11.32 -2.61
CA THR A 52 -6.90 -10.64 -1.51
C THR A 52 -5.97 -9.66 -0.79
N HIS A 53 -4.74 -10.09 -0.48
CA HIS A 53 -3.74 -9.24 0.17
C HIS A 53 -3.42 -7.99 -0.66
N MET A 54 -3.19 -8.17 -1.96
CA MET A 54 -2.93 -7.08 -2.88
C MET A 54 -4.11 -6.11 -2.97
N GLN A 55 -5.35 -6.63 -3.03
CA GLN A 55 -6.54 -5.79 -3.07
C GLN A 55 -6.68 -4.94 -1.80
N THR A 56 -6.44 -5.52 -0.62
CA THR A 56 -6.45 -4.76 0.64
C THR A 56 -5.34 -3.71 0.67
N GLN A 57 -4.14 -4.05 0.20
CA GLN A 57 -3.02 -3.10 0.14
C GLN A 57 -3.33 -1.92 -0.78
N LEU A 58 -3.94 -2.17 -1.95
CA LEU A 58 -4.33 -1.12 -2.88
C LEU A 58 -5.37 -0.18 -2.27
N GLN A 59 -6.39 -0.71 -1.58
CA GLN A 59 -7.39 0.11 -0.90
C GLN A 59 -6.79 0.97 0.21
N GLN A 60 -5.82 0.44 0.96
CA GLN A 60 -5.11 1.20 1.98
C GLN A 60 -4.28 2.34 1.38
N VAL A 61 -3.57 2.07 0.27
CA VAL A 61 -2.78 3.08 -0.44
C VAL A 61 -3.69 4.16 -1.02
N GLU A 62 -4.80 3.78 -1.63
CA GLU A 62 -5.78 4.72 -2.18
C GLU A 62 -6.33 5.64 -1.07
N GLY A 63 -6.75 5.09 0.06
CA GLY A 63 -7.21 5.88 1.20
C GLY A 63 -6.15 6.82 1.76
N ALA A 64 -4.91 6.35 1.89
CA ALA A 64 -3.79 7.17 2.36
C ALA A 64 -3.46 8.31 1.39
N LEU A 65 -3.53 8.06 0.07
CA LEU A 65 -3.32 9.08 -0.95
C LEU A 65 -4.42 10.15 -0.91
N MET A 66 -5.69 9.74 -0.81
CA MET A 66 -6.82 10.68 -0.71
C MET A 66 -6.70 11.57 0.53
N GLN A 67 -6.33 10.99 1.67
CA GLN A 67 -6.10 11.76 2.89
C GLN A 67 -4.95 12.77 2.70
N ARG A 68 -3.85 12.35 2.07
CA ARG A 68 -2.70 13.22 1.83
C ARG A 68 -3.03 14.36 0.87
N ILE A 69 -3.86 14.12 -0.15
CA ILE A 69 -4.36 15.17 -1.04
C ILE A 69 -5.17 16.20 -0.24
N ALA A 70 -6.11 15.73 0.60
CA ALA A 70 -6.91 16.62 1.43
C ALA A 70 -6.06 17.48 2.39
N ASP A 71 -4.99 16.91 2.96
CA ASP A 71 -4.07 17.64 3.83
C ASP A 71 -3.23 18.69 3.07
N VAL A 72 -2.79 18.36 1.85
CA VAL A 72 -2.09 19.31 0.97
C VAL A 72 -3.01 20.46 0.56
N ASP A 73 -4.25 20.16 0.18
CA ASP A 73 -5.24 21.16 -0.20
C ASP A 73 -5.58 22.09 0.98
N HIS A 74 -5.82 21.53 2.17
CA HIS A 74 -6.02 22.29 3.41
C HIS A 74 -4.83 23.23 3.67
N ASN A 75 -3.61 22.71 3.57
CA ASN A 75 -2.40 23.47 3.80
C ASN A 75 -2.20 24.59 2.78
N ALA A 76 -2.45 24.32 1.50
CA ALA A 76 -2.38 25.31 0.43
C ALA A 76 -3.40 26.43 0.67
N HIS A 77 -4.65 26.07 0.94
CA HIS A 77 -5.72 27.03 1.22
C HIS A 77 -5.41 27.88 2.46
N THR A 78 -5.00 27.23 3.55
CA THR A 78 -4.63 27.92 4.79
C THR A 78 -3.48 28.89 4.58
N ARG A 79 -2.45 28.50 3.81
CA ARG A 79 -1.33 29.39 3.48
C ARG A 79 -1.77 30.58 2.64
N VAL A 80 -2.70 30.39 1.70
CA VAL A 80 -3.27 31.50 0.92
C VAL A 80 -4.01 32.48 1.82
N ILE A 81 -4.86 32.00 2.73
CA ILE A 81 -5.54 32.86 3.72
C ILE A 81 -4.51 33.60 4.58
N ASN A 82 -3.53 32.88 5.12
CA ASN A 82 -2.49 33.44 5.96
C ASN A 82 -1.64 34.51 5.25
N SER A 83 -1.40 34.35 3.95
CA SER A 83 -0.66 35.33 3.15
C SER A 83 -1.37 36.68 3.01
N GLN A 84 -2.69 36.70 3.18
CA GLN A 84 -3.52 37.90 3.08
C GLN A 84 -3.69 38.62 4.41
N LEU A 85 -3.12 38.11 5.51
CA LEU A 85 -3.30 38.69 6.85
C LEU A 85 -2.57 40.03 6.99
N ASN A 86 -3.34 41.10 7.16
CA ASN A 86 -2.86 42.47 7.29
C ASN A 86 -3.24 43.03 8.68
N GLY A 87 -2.59 42.53 9.74
CA GLY A 87 -2.79 43.01 11.11
C GLY A 87 -2.89 41.87 12.15
N PRO A 88 -3.51 42.11 13.31
CA PRO A 88 -3.66 41.13 14.39
C PRO A 88 -4.80 40.13 14.12
N GLN A 89 -4.85 39.59 12.90
CA GLN A 89 -5.81 38.55 12.53
C GLN A 89 -5.32 37.17 12.97
N GLN A 90 -6.26 36.26 13.23
CA GLN A 90 -5.95 34.88 13.61
C GLN A 90 -5.22 34.17 12.46
N VAL A 91 -4.20 33.39 12.83
CA VAL A 91 -3.43 32.57 11.90
C VAL A 91 -4.07 31.19 11.82
N GLY A 92 -4.32 30.71 10.60
CA GLY A 92 -4.70 29.32 10.38
C GLY A 92 -3.47 28.41 10.53
N TRP A 93 -3.64 27.29 11.22
CA TRP A 93 -2.58 26.29 11.35
C TRP A 93 -2.60 25.32 10.17
N VAL A 94 -1.40 24.95 9.70
CA VAL A 94 -1.24 23.91 8.68
C VAL A 94 -1.10 22.55 9.38
N ARG A 95 -1.46 21.48 8.67
CA ARG A 95 -1.25 20.11 9.08
C ARG A 95 0.18 19.66 8.78
N ASN A 96 0.74 18.82 9.65
CA ASN A 96 2.01 18.13 9.40
C ASN A 96 1.82 16.92 8.46
N ASP A 97 2.89 16.14 8.25
CA ASP A 97 2.85 14.94 7.40
C ASP A 97 1.92 13.83 7.92
N ALA A 98 1.51 13.90 9.18
CA ALA A 98 0.53 12.99 9.79
C ALA A 98 -0.92 13.54 9.70
N GLY A 99 -1.15 14.65 8.99
CA GLY A 99 -2.47 15.26 8.85
C GLY A 99 -2.95 16.01 10.10
N GLN A 100 -2.06 16.34 11.03
CA GLN A 100 -2.40 16.94 12.32
C GLN A 100 -1.96 18.40 12.42
N GLU A 101 -2.83 19.26 12.94
CA GLU A 101 -2.48 20.61 13.35
C GLU A 101 -1.75 20.59 14.71
N PRO A 102 -0.85 21.57 14.98
CA PRO A 102 -0.23 21.69 16.28
C PRO A 102 -1.27 21.96 17.36
N GLN A 103 -1.09 21.34 18.53
CA GLN A 103 -1.91 21.61 19.71
C GLN A 103 -1.51 22.97 20.32
N GLN A 104 -1.94 24.05 19.67
CA GLN A 104 -1.75 25.42 20.13
C GLN A 104 -3.09 26.15 20.15
N PRO A 105 -3.32 27.03 21.14
CA PRO A 105 -4.50 27.88 21.12
C PRO A 105 -4.49 28.77 19.86
N PRO A 106 -5.66 29.25 19.42
CA PRO A 106 -5.73 30.25 18.37
C PRO A 106 -4.84 31.46 18.72
N MET A 107 -4.00 31.86 17.77
CA MET A 107 -3.08 32.98 17.92
C MET A 107 -3.19 33.94 16.74
N THR A 108 -2.95 35.23 17.00
CA THR A 108 -2.88 36.22 15.94
C THR A 108 -1.49 36.28 15.31
N ARG A 109 -1.39 36.83 14.10
CA ARG A 109 -0.11 37.06 13.40
C ARG A 109 0.86 37.85 14.29
N GLU A 110 0.36 38.88 14.94
CA GLU A 110 1.17 39.72 15.84
C GLU A 110 1.64 38.94 17.08
N ALA A 111 0.74 38.20 17.73
CA ALA A 111 1.11 37.38 18.89
C ALA A 111 2.17 36.32 18.53
N LEU A 112 2.09 35.72 17.34
CA LEU A 112 3.11 34.79 16.86
C LEU A 112 4.46 35.50 16.63
N ARG A 113 4.43 36.70 16.03
CA ARG A 113 5.62 37.49 15.72
C ARG A 113 6.36 37.98 16.97
N THR A 114 5.65 38.43 18.00
CA THR A 114 6.26 39.13 19.14
C THR A 114 6.15 38.36 20.46
N ASN A 115 5.06 37.64 20.69
CA ASN A 115 4.69 37.16 22.02
C ASN A 115 4.92 35.66 22.22
N MET A 116 5.07 34.88 21.15
CA MET A 116 5.27 33.42 21.25
C MET A 116 6.59 33.10 21.96
N SER A 117 6.54 32.40 23.09
CA SER A 117 7.75 32.07 23.85
C SER A 117 8.73 31.18 23.07
N GLY A 118 9.99 31.15 23.48
CA GLY A 118 11.01 30.30 22.85
C GLY A 118 10.67 28.81 22.91
N ALA A 119 10.10 28.34 24.02
CA ALA A 119 9.67 26.95 24.18
C ALA A 119 8.46 26.63 23.30
N ALA A 120 7.48 27.54 23.23
CA ALA A 120 6.29 27.35 22.39
C ALA A 120 6.65 27.30 20.89
N VAL A 121 7.50 28.22 20.41
CA VAL A 121 7.92 28.18 19.00
C VAL A 121 8.73 26.91 18.68
N ASN A 122 9.53 26.41 19.62
CA ASN A 122 10.25 25.14 19.44
C ASN A 122 9.30 23.94 19.33
N ALA A 123 8.26 23.90 20.18
CA ALA A 123 7.27 22.83 20.13
C ALA A 123 6.55 22.80 18.78
N VAL A 124 6.14 23.95 18.26
CA VAL A 124 5.45 24.05 16.97
C VAL A 124 6.39 23.76 15.79
N LEU A 125 7.64 24.25 15.82
CA LEU A 125 8.62 23.89 14.79
C LEU A 125 8.93 22.39 14.81
N GLY A 126 9.04 21.78 15.99
CA GLY A 126 9.22 20.35 16.16
C GLY A 126 8.05 19.53 15.61
N HIS A 127 6.81 20.00 15.82
CA HIS A 127 5.60 19.40 15.23
C HIS A 127 5.66 19.31 13.69
N TYR A 128 6.29 20.30 13.05
CA TYR A 128 6.48 20.34 11.60
C TYR A 128 7.81 19.73 11.12
N GLY A 129 8.64 19.17 12.02
CA GLY A 129 9.98 18.68 11.68
C GLY A 129 10.95 19.78 11.23
N LEU A 130 10.68 21.04 11.58
CA LEU A 130 11.52 22.18 11.19
C LEU A 130 12.67 22.39 12.18
N PRO A 131 13.83 22.92 11.73
CA PRO A 131 14.96 23.18 12.60
C PRO A 131 14.59 24.16 13.74
N VAL A 132 15.20 24.01 14.93
CA VAL A 132 14.97 24.86 16.12
C VAL A 132 16.20 25.67 16.54
N GLN A 133 17.28 25.65 15.76
CA GLN A 133 18.47 26.45 16.06
C GLN A 133 18.23 27.93 15.72
N GLY A 134 18.97 28.82 16.39
CA GLY A 134 18.95 30.27 16.19
C GLY A 134 18.34 31.06 17.35
N THR A 135 18.15 32.36 17.14
CA THR A 135 17.43 33.23 18.08
C THR A 135 15.94 32.92 18.07
N VAL A 136 15.21 33.33 19.11
CA VAL A 136 13.75 33.19 19.16
C VAL A 136 13.10 33.89 17.95
N GLN A 137 13.60 35.06 17.55
CA GLN A 137 13.07 35.79 16.40
C GLN A 137 13.28 35.04 15.07
N GLN A 138 14.46 34.44 14.85
CA GLN A 138 14.73 33.63 13.66
C GLN A 138 13.79 32.43 13.57
N ARG A 139 13.54 31.76 14.70
CA ARG A 139 12.57 30.66 14.77
C ARG A 139 11.13 31.11 14.48
N ARG A 140 10.70 32.23 15.04
CA ARG A 140 9.37 32.81 14.75
C ARG A 140 9.23 33.16 13.27
N ASN A 141 10.25 33.77 12.65
CA ASN A 141 10.25 34.06 11.22
C ASN A 141 10.17 32.79 10.37
N ARG A 142 10.89 31.74 10.75
CA ARG A 142 10.81 30.41 10.11
C ARG A 142 9.39 29.84 10.20
N LEU A 143 8.76 29.94 11.36
CA LEU A 143 7.38 29.51 11.57
C LEU A 143 6.41 30.33 10.71
N LEU A 144 6.51 31.66 10.73
CA LEU A 144 5.67 32.56 9.93
C LEU A 144 5.78 32.24 8.43
N HIS A 145 7.01 32.05 7.94
CA HIS A 145 7.23 31.69 6.55
C HIS A 145 6.60 30.33 6.20
N HIS A 146 6.77 29.32 7.07
CA HIS A 146 6.14 28.00 6.86
C HIS A 146 4.61 28.09 6.80
N LEU A 147 4.01 28.99 7.60
CA LEU A 147 2.56 29.23 7.61
C LEU A 147 2.08 30.08 6.42
N GLY A 148 2.96 30.53 5.52
CA GLY A 148 2.61 31.36 4.38
C GLY A 148 2.46 32.84 4.70
N ILE A 149 2.94 33.31 5.86
CA ILE A 149 2.86 34.71 6.27
C ILE A 149 4.15 35.42 5.86
N THR A 150 4.02 36.45 5.03
CA THR A 150 5.14 37.34 4.68
C THR A 150 5.46 38.29 5.84
N VAL A 151 6.73 38.32 6.23
CA VAL A 151 7.30 39.15 7.31
C VAL A 151 8.00 40.39 6.77
#